data_AF-A0A8J3L518-F1
#
_entry.id   AF-A0A8J3L518-F1
#
_cell.length_a   1.000
_cell.length_b   1.000
_cell.length_c   1.000
_cell.angle_alpha   90.00
_cell.angle_beta   90.00
_cell.angle_gamma   90.00
#
_symmetry.space_group_name_H-M   'P 1'
#
loop_
_entity.id
_entity.type
_entity.pdbx_description
1 polymer ?
#
loop_
_entity_poly.entity_id
_entity_poly.type
_entity_poly.pdbx_seq_one_letter_code
_entity_poly.pdbx_strand_id
1 'polypeptide(L)'
;MPEGIRVNPAAMTRAADTFLATRDRLDGAREILGVLPILYLGQFEDATTLKQTIEAGYQDWSLALTVMSDACDDSGRALRRAATLLRDADDANDEFVLDDIDVIGK
;
A
#
# COMPACT_ATOMS: atom_id res chain seq x y z
N MET A 1 21.82 27.22 -10.74
CA MET A 1 20.84 26.50 -9.90
C MET A 1 20.32 25.34 -10.73
N PRO A 2 20.26 24.10 -10.23
CA PRO A 2 19.63 23.03 -10.99
C PRO A 2 18.16 23.41 -11.23
N GLU A 3 17.69 23.26 -12.46
CA GLU A 3 16.29 23.50 -12.82
C GLU A 3 15.42 22.63 -11.90
N GLY A 4 14.66 23.28 -11.01
CA GLY A 4 13.85 22.57 -10.01
C GLY A 4 12.93 21.57 -10.70
N ILE A 5 12.92 20.33 -10.19
CA ILE A 5 11.99 19.31 -10.67
C ILE A 5 10.58 19.85 -10.44
N ARG A 6 9.89 20.27 -11.51
CA ARG A 6 8.49 20.67 -11.44
C ARG A 6 7.64 19.42 -11.27
N VAL A 7 7.46 18.99 -10.03
CA VAL A 7 6.57 17.89 -9.70
C VAL A 7 5.14 18.37 -9.83
N ASN A 8 4.33 17.69 -10.65
CA ASN A 8 2.93 18.06 -10.87
C ASN A 8 2.03 17.44 -9.77
N PRO A 9 1.37 18.25 -8.92
CA PRO A 9 0.51 17.73 -7.84
C PRO A 9 -0.60 16.81 -8.35
N ALA A 10 -1.18 17.11 -9.53
CA ALA A 10 -2.20 16.25 -10.12
C ALA A 10 -1.64 14.89 -10.57
N ALA A 11 -0.37 14.83 -10.97
CA ALA A 11 0.29 13.56 -11.27
C ALA A 11 0.55 12.75 -9.99
N MET A 12 0.93 13.40 -8.89
CA MET A 12 1.09 12.75 -7.59
C MET A 12 -0.23 12.20 -7.06
N THR A 13 -1.32 12.94 -7.17
CA THR A 13 -2.66 12.46 -6.79
C THR A 13 -3.06 11.22 -7.60
N ARG A 14 -2.83 11.21 -8.93
CA ARG A 14 -3.09 10.02 -9.76
C ARG A 14 -2.23 8.82 -9.36
N ALA A 15 -0.96 9.05 -9.05
CA ALA A 15 -0.08 8.00 -8.55
C ALA A 15 -0.58 7.45 -7.20
N ALA A 16 -1.00 8.33 -6.29
CA ALA A 16 -1.58 7.93 -5.01
C ALA A 16 -2.84 7.08 -5.19
N ASP A 17 -3.75 7.48 -6.08
CA ASP A 17 -4.97 6.74 -6.37
C ASP A 17 -4.64 5.34 -6.93
N THR A 18 -3.57 5.21 -7.70
CA THR A 18 -3.09 3.92 -8.20
C THR A 18 -2.61 3.01 -7.08
N PHE A 19 -1.86 3.55 -6.11
CA PHE A 19 -1.43 2.80 -4.93
C PHE A 19 -2.62 2.36 -4.07
N LEU A 20 -3.57 3.25 -3.81
CA LEU A 20 -4.77 2.92 -3.02
C LEU A 20 -5.66 1.90 -3.73
N ALA A 21 -5.83 2.01 -5.05
CA ALA A 21 -6.55 0.99 -5.82
C ALA A 21 -5.80 -0.36 -5.82
N THR A 22 -4.47 -0.34 -5.74
CA THR A 22 -3.68 -1.57 -5.61
C THR A 22 -3.84 -2.20 -4.24
N ARG A 23 -3.82 -1.39 -3.17
CA ARG A 23 -4.16 -1.81 -1.80
C ARG A 23 -5.51 -2.53 -1.77
N ASP A 24 -6.55 -1.93 -2.34
CA ASP A 24 -7.90 -2.52 -2.37
C ASP A 24 -7.92 -3.91 -3.04
N ARG A 25 -7.14 -4.07 -4.12
CA ARG A 25 -7.01 -5.36 -4.81
C ARG A 25 -6.27 -6.40 -3.95
N LEU A 26 -5.23 -5.98 -3.23
CA LEU A 26 -4.47 -6.85 -2.32
C LEU A 26 -5.33 -7.31 -1.14
N ASP A 27 -6.12 -6.39 -0.56
CA ASP A 27 -7.05 -6.70 0.52
C ASP A 27 -8.14 -7.68 0.05
N GLY A 28 -8.70 -7.47 -1.14
CA GLY A 28 -9.66 -8.41 -1.74
C GLY A 28 -9.04 -9.78 -2.03
N ALA A 29 -7.78 -9.83 -2.50
CA ALA A 29 -7.07 -11.10 -2.70
C ALA A 29 -6.85 -11.83 -1.36
N ARG A 30 -6.55 -11.11 -0.28
CA ARG A 30 -6.40 -11.69 1.07
C ARG A 30 -7.71 -12.28 1.58
N GLU A 31 -8.82 -11.60 1.34
CA GLU A 31 -10.15 -12.11 1.70
C GLU A 31 -10.46 -13.42 0.98
N ILE A 32 -10.24 -13.48 -0.35
CA ILE A 32 -10.43 -14.70 -1.15
C ILE A 32 -9.54 -15.84 -0.64
N LEU A 33 -8.25 -15.57 -0.40
CA LEU A 33 -7.33 -16.57 0.14
C LEU A 33 -7.75 -17.06 1.52
N GLY A 34 -8.37 -16.21 2.35
CA GLY A 34 -8.86 -16.59 3.69
C GLY A 34 -9.96 -17.64 3.68
N VAL A 35 -10.73 -17.73 2.60
CA VAL A 35 -11.85 -18.68 2.47
C VAL A 35 -11.40 -20.01 1.88
N LEU A 36 -10.27 -20.06 1.15
CA LEU A 36 -9.78 -21.29 0.50
C LEU A 36 -9.46 -22.42 1.50
N PRO A 37 -8.73 -22.18 2.62
CA PRO A 37 -8.51 -23.20 3.62
C PRO A 37 -9.83 -23.77 4.18
N ILE A 38 -10.83 -22.93 4.40
CA ILE A 38 -12.13 -23.33 4.98
C ILE A 38 -12.90 -24.24 4.01
N LEU A 39 -12.91 -23.91 2.72
CA LEU A 39 -13.65 -24.66 1.71
C LEU A 39 -12.99 -26.01 1.34
N TYR A 40 -11.66 -26.07 1.34
CA TYR A 40 -10.93 -27.23 0.82
C TYR A 40 -10.31 -28.11 1.92
N LEU A 41 -10.02 -27.58 3.12
CA LEU A 41 -9.36 -28.37 4.18
C LEU A 41 -10.30 -29.24 5.01
N GLY A 42 -11.60 -28.94 5.02
CA GLY A 42 -12.61 -29.76 5.72
C GLY A 42 -12.72 -31.19 5.18
N GLN A 43 -12.11 -31.50 4.04
CA GLN A 43 -12.16 -32.81 3.38
C GLN A 43 -10.91 -33.68 3.60
N PHE A 44 -9.84 -33.15 4.20
CA PHE A 44 -8.67 -33.98 4.51
C PHE A 44 -8.86 -34.61 5.89
N GLU A 45 -8.78 -35.94 5.96
CA GLU A 45 -8.61 -36.64 7.25
C GLU A 45 -7.37 -36.10 7.99
N ASP A 46 -7.38 -36.19 9.31
CA ASP A 46 -6.39 -35.62 10.25
C ASP A 46 -4.93 -36.13 10.07
N ALA A 47 -4.61 -36.80 8.96
CA ALA A 47 -3.25 -37.13 8.51
C ALA A 47 -2.49 -35.89 7.94
N THR A 48 -2.52 -34.81 8.73
CA THR A 48 -1.42 -33.96 9.22
C THR A 48 -0.37 -33.33 8.31
N THR A 49 -0.06 -33.73 7.06
CA THR A 49 1.03 -33.02 6.32
C THR A 49 0.52 -32.00 5.30
N LEU A 50 -0.46 -32.37 4.47
CA LEU A 50 -0.97 -31.48 3.43
C LEU A 50 -1.77 -30.32 4.01
N LYS A 51 -2.64 -30.59 4.99
CA LYS A 51 -3.41 -29.57 5.70
C LYS A 51 -2.50 -28.55 6.38
N GLN A 52 -1.50 -29.00 7.14
CA GLN A 52 -0.53 -28.11 7.78
C GLN A 52 0.27 -27.29 6.76
N THR A 53 0.67 -27.89 5.64
CA THR A 53 1.39 -27.18 4.56
C THR A 53 0.53 -26.08 3.94
N ILE A 54 -0.76 -26.34 3.71
CA ILE A 54 -1.70 -25.35 3.18
C ILE A 54 -1.97 -24.26 4.21
N GLU A 55 -2.14 -24.59 5.49
CA GLU A 55 -2.32 -23.62 6.58
C GLU A 55 -1.09 -22.71 6.74
N ALA A 56 0.12 -23.27 6.73
CA ALA A 56 1.36 -22.51 6.78
C ALA A 56 1.53 -21.62 5.54
N GLY A 57 1.30 -22.17 4.34
CA GLY A 57 1.35 -21.40 3.10
C GLY A 57 0.33 -20.26 3.09
N TYR A 58 -0.88 -20.48 3.61
CA TYR A 58 -1.88 -19.43 3.76
C TYR A 58 -1.40 -18.32 4.71
N GLN A 59 -0.81 -18.66 5.85
CA GLN A 59 -0.27 -17.68 6.79
C GLN A 59 0.82 -16.83 6.14
N ASP A 60 1.75 -17.44 5.41
CA ASP A 60 2.82 -16.74 4.71
C ASP A 60 2.27 -15.78 3.64
N TRP A 61 1.31 -16.23 2.84
CA TRP A 61 0.67 -15.39 1.82
C TRP A 61 -0.15 -14.26 2.44
N SER A 62 -0.86 -14.53 3.54
CA SER A 62 -1.63 -13.51 4.26
C SER A 62 -0.73 -12.41 4.83
N LEU A 63 0.42 -12.79 5.38
CA LEU A 63 1.42 -11.84 5.85
C LEU A 63 2.00 -11.00 4.70
N ALA A 64 2.41 -11.66 3.60
CA ALA A 64 2.97 -10.96 2.44
C ALA A 64 1.98 -9.96 1.84
N LEU A 65 0.71 -10.35 1.68
CA LEU A 65 -0.34 -9.45 1.19
C LEU A 65 -0.58 -8.27 2.13
N THR A 66 -0.54 -8.50 3.44
CA THR A 66 -0.70 -7.43 4.45
C THR A 66 0.44 -6.42 4.33
N VAL A 67 1.69 -6.87 4.28
CA VAL A 67 2.85 -5.98 4.13
C VAL A 67 2.78 -5.16 2.83
N MET A 68 2.38 -5.79 1.72
CA MET A 68 2.22 -5.07 0.45
C MET A 68 1.06 -4.08 0.48
N SER A 69 -0.05 -4.43 1.13
CA SER A 69 -1.21 -3.56 1.30
C SER A 69 -0.83 -2.31 2.10
N ASP A 70 -0.17 -2.49 3.25
CA ASP A 70 0.31 -1.41 4.10
C ASP A 70 1.29 -0.48 3.35
N ALA A 71 2.24 -1.05 2.60
CA ALA A 71 3.18 -0.28 1.79
C ALA A 71 2.49 0.56 0.70
N CYS A 72 1.43 0.02 0.08
CA CYS A 72 0.61 0.77 -0.87
C CYS A 72 -0.17 1.89 -0.19
N ASP A 73 -0.76 1.63 0.98
CA ASP A 73 -1.51 2.61 1.75
C ASP A 73 -0.62 3.78 2.21
N ASP A 74 0.58 3.48 2.69
CA ASP A 74 1.57 4.47 3.10
C ASP A 74 2.10 5.30 1.92
N SER A 75 2.42 4.65 0.81
CA SER A 75 2.87 5.34 -0.41
C SER A 75 1.78 6.26 -0.96
N GLY A 76 0.53 5.78 -1.00
CA GLY A 76 -0.62 6.57 -1.43
C GLY A 76 -0.87 7.79 -0.52
N ARG A 77 -0.80 7.59 0.79
CA ARG A 77 -0.93 8.69 1.76
C ARG A 77 0.19 9.71 1.64
N ALA A 78 1.45 9.27 1.52
CA ALA A 78 2.60 10.15 1.36
C ALA A 78 2.49 11.01 0.10
N LEU A 79 2.11 10.41 -1.03
CA LEU A 79 1.91 11.12 -2.29
C LEU A 79 0.77 12.14 -2.22
N ARG A 80 -0.36 11.79 -1.58
CA ARG A 80 -1.46 12.76 -1.38
C ARG A 80 -1.03 13.94 -0.51
N ARG A 81 -0.32 13.67 0.59
CA ARG A 81 0.18 14.74 1.47
C ARG A 81 1.13 15.66 0.73
N ALA A 82 2.09 15.10 0.00
CA ALA A 82 3.04 15.90 -0.78
C ALA A 82 2.34 16.71 -1.89
N ALA A 83 1.32 16.14 -2.55
CA ALA A 83 0.52 16.87 -3.54
C ALA A 83 -0.23 18.06 -2.91
N THR A 84 -0.79 17.89 -1.71
CA THR A 84 -1.44 18.97 -0.96
C THR A 84 -0.44 20.07 -0.60
N LEU A 85 0.72 19.71 -0.02
CA LEU A 85 1.74 20.69 0.37
C LEU A 85 2.26 21.50 -0.82
N LEU A 86 2.48 20.84 -1.97
CA LEU A 86 2.90 21.53 -3.18
C LEU A 86 1.83 22.49 -3.70
N ARG A 87 0.55 22.09 -3.69
CA ARG A 87 -0.54 22.96 -4.10
C ARG A 87 -0.67 24.16 -3.16
N ASP A 88 -0.58 23.93 -1.85
CA ASP A 88 -0.72 24.99 -0.86
C ASP A 88 0.47 25.98 -0.95
N ALA A 89 1.69 25.51 -1.26
CA ALA A 89 2.85 26.36 -1.54
C ALA A 89 2.70 27.17 -2.84
N ASP A 90 2.21 26.54 -3.91
CA ASP A 90 1.89 27.22 -5.17
C ASP A 90 0.83 28.32 -4.96
N ASP A 91 -0.22 28.04 -4.19
CA ASP A 91 -1.30 28.99 -3.87
C ASP A 91 -0.81 30.15 -2.98
N ALA A 92 0.16 29.89 -2.10
CA ALA A 92 0.79 30.90 -1.24
C ALA A 92 1.87 31.72 -1.96
N ASN A 93 2.31 31.30 -3.15
CA ASN A 93 3.49 31.84 -3.86
C ASN A 93 4.77 31.79 -2.99
N ASP A 94 4.83 30.80 -2.09
CA ASP A 94 5.99 30.50 -1.22
C ASP A 94 6.89 29.48 -1.92
N GLU A 95 8.21 29.68 -1.81
CA GLU A 95 9.19 28.72 -2.34
C GLU A 95 9.11 27.44 -1.50
N PHE A 96 8.73 26.31 -2.11
CA PHE A 96 8.64 25.02 -1.43
C PHE A 96 10.05 24.60 -0.93
N VAL A 97 10.29 24.70 0.38
CA VAL A 97 11.53 24.25 1.02
C VAL A 97 11.34 22.81 1.47
N LEU A 98 12.20 21.91 0.99
CA LEU A 98 12.21 20.48 1.34
C LEU A 98 12.41 20.19 2.85
N ASP A 99 12.73 21.19 3.67
CA ASP A 99 12.88 21.05 5.13
C ASP A 99 11.56 20.66 5.83
N ASP A 100 10.39 20.95 5.25
CA ASP A 100 9.10 20.51 5.81
C ASP A 100 8.84 19.00 5.65
N ILE A 101 9.66 18.31 4.85
CA ILE A 101 9.61 16.85 4.66
C ILE A 101 10.31 16.11 5.81
N ASP A 102 11.15 16.76 6.62
CA ASP A 102 11.83 16.10 7.77
C ASP A 102 10.88 15.73 8.92
N VAL A 103 9.60 16.08 8.84
CA VAL A 103 8.53 15.56 9.73
C VAL A 103 8.05 14.15 9.30
N ILE A 104 8.49 13.64 8.14
CA ILE A 104 8.00 12.38 7.55
C ILE A 104 8.59 11.12 8.20
N GLY A 105 9.53 11.26 9.17
CA GLY A 105 10.25 10.14 9.78
C GLY A 105 10.03 9.88 11.28
N LYS A 106 8.94 10.34 11.91
CA LYS A 106 8.64 10.02 13.32
C LYS A 106 7.25 9.44 13.52
#